data_AF-A0AAX0K742-F1
#
_entry.id   AF-A0AAX0K742-F1
#
_cell.length_a   1.000
_cell.length_b   1.000
_cell.length_c   1.000
_cell.angle_alpha   90.00
_cell.angle_beta   90.00
_cell.angle_gamma   90.00
#
_symmetry.space_group_name_H-M   'P 1'
#
loop_
_entity.id
_entity.type
_entity.pdbx_description
1 polymer ?
#
loop_
_entity_poly.entity_id
_entity_poly.type
_entity_poly.pdbx_seq_one_letter_code
_entity_poly.pdbx_strand_id
1 'polypeptide(L)' 'MNTKIKYGLSAAVLALIAIGAPAPDILDQFLDEKEGNHTTAYRDGSGIWTICRGATMV' A
#
# COMPACT_ATOMS: atom_id res chain seq x y z
N MET A 1 -1.97 7.65 -30.37
CA MET A 1 -1.26 7.12 -29.19
C MET A 1 -2.27 6.97 -28.06
N ASN A 2 -2.71 5.75 -27.76
CA ASN A 2 -3.63 5.49 -26.65
C ASN A 2 -2.81 5.48 -25.36
N THR A 3 -2.69 6.62 -24.69
CA THR A 3 -2.09 6.72 -23.36
C THR A 3 -3.02 5.99 -22.40
N LYS A 4 -2.88 4.66 -22.29
CA LYS A 4 -3.36 3.92 -21.14
C LYS A 4 -2.76 4.63 -19.94
N ILE A 5 -3.57 5.38 -19.21
CA ILE A 5 -3.12 6.00 -17.98
C ILE A 5 -2.76 4.83 -17.08
N LYS A 6 -1.46 4.55 -16.98
CA LYS A 6 -0.92 3.60 -16.02
C LYS A 6 -0.96 4.32 -14.68
N TYR A 7 -2.17 4.47 -14.14
CA TYR A 7 -2.33 4.80 -12.73
C TYR A 7 -1.44 3.80 -11.99
N GLY A 8 -0.46 4.24 -11.20
CA GLY A 8 0.46 3.35 -10.48
C GLY A 8 -0.23 2.50 -9.39
N LEU A 9 -1.54 2.33 -9.52
CA LEU A 9 -2.52 1.80 -8.60
C LEU A 9 -3.06 0.49 -9.19
N SER A 10 -3.26 -0.50 -8.33
CA SER A 10 -3.84 -1.79 -8.72
C SER A 10 -5.32 -1.68 -9.04
N ALA A 11 -5.85 -2.72 -9.70
CA ALA A 11 -7.27 -2.86 -9.98
C ALA A 11 -8.12 -2.83 -8.69
N ALA A 12 -7.62 -3.39 -7.59
CA ALA A 12 -8.33 -3.39 -6.30
C ALA A 12 -8.48 -1.97 -5.73
N VAL A 13 -7.39 -1.19 -5.75
CA VAL A 13 -7.41 0.21 -5.30
C VAL A 13 -8.30 1.07 -6.20
N LEU A 14 -8.25 0.86 -7.51
CA LEU A 14 -9.14 1.56 -8.45
C LEU A 14 -10.62 1.22 -8.22
N ALA A 15 -10.93 -0.04 -7.88
CA ALA A 15 -12.30 -0.45 -7.55
C ALA A 15 -12.80 0.25 -6.28
N LEU A 16 -11.97 0.33 -5.22
CA LEU A 16 -12.31 1.03 -3.98
C LEU A 16 -12.56 2.52 -4.22
N ILE A 17 -11.75 3.17 -5.05
CA ILE A 17 -11.98 4.57 -5.46
C ILE A 17 -13.30 4.70 -6.23
N ALA A 18 -13.58 3.79 -7.17
CA ALA A 18 -14.78 3.84 -8.01
C ALA A 18 -16.08 3.67 -7.21
N ILE A 19 -16.07 2.88 -6.14
CA ILE A 19 -17.23 2.69 -5.24
C ILE A 19 -17.32 3.76 -4.14
N GLY A 20 -16.38 4.69 -4.07
CA GLY A 20 -16.36 5.74 -3.05
C GLY A 20 -16.08 5.22 -1.64
N ALA A 21 -15.24 4.18 -1.53
CA ALA A 21 -14.80 3.64 -0.24
C ALA A 21 -14.11 4.74 0.60
N PRO A 22 -14.16 4.65 1.94
CA PRO A 22 -13.51 5.64 2.80
C PRO A 22 -11.99 5.61 2.59
N ALA A 23 -11.36 6.77 2.76
CA ALA A 23 -9.91 6.94 2.62
C ALA A 23 -9.04 5.90 3.37
N PRO A 24 -9.33 5.51 4.63
CA PRO A 24 -8.55 4.47 5.31
C PRO A 24 -8.59 3.11 4.58
N ASP A 25 -9.73 2.69 4.03
CA ASP A 25 -9.84 1.40 3.33
C ASP A 25 -9.02 1.38 2.03
N ILE A 26 -9.00 2.52 1.31
CA ILE A 26 -8.19 2.69 0.09
C ILE A 26 -6.70 2.66 0.43
N LEU A 27 -6.30 3.38 1.49
CA LEU A 27 -4.90 3.40 1.96
C LEU A 27 -4.47 2.01 2.41
N ASP A 28 -5.34 1.30 3.13
CA ASP A 28 -5.06 -0.05 3.57
C ASP A 28 -4.79 -0.97 2.38
N GLN A 29 -5.71 -1.03 1.41
CA GLN A 29 -5.49 -1.87 0.23
C GLN A 29 -4.20 -1.52 -0.52
N PHE A 30 -3.84 -0.24 -0.57
CA PHE A 30 -2.60 0.22 -1.19
C PHE A 30 -1.35 -0.24 -0.42
N LEU A 31 -1.35 -0.10 0.91
CA LEU A 31 -0.23 -0.52 1.76
C LEU A 31 -0.03 -2.03 1.72
N ASP A 32 -1.11 -2.81 1.71
CA ASP A 32 -1.01 -4.27 1.60
C ASP A 32 -0.38 -4.72 0.27
N GLU A 33 -0.65 -4.01 -0.82
CA GLU A 33 -0.07 -4.33 -2.12
C GLU A 33 1.38 -3.89 -2.27
N LYS A 34 1.79 -2.81 -1.61
CA LYS A 34 3.13 -2.22 -1.77
C LYS A 34 4.13 -2.69 -0.73
N GLU A 35 3.70 -2.78 0.52
CA GLU A 35 4.55 -3.13 1.65
C GLU A 35 4.23 -4.52 2.18
N GLY A 36 3.01 -5.00 2.01
CA GLY A 36 2.54 -6.22 2.66
C GLY A 36 2.42 -6.05 4.18
N ASN A 37 2.13 -7.14 4.88
CA ASN A 37 2.04 -7.13 6.35
C ASN A 37 3.03 -8.11 6.97
N HIS A 38 4.08 -7.56 7.58
CA HIS A 38 5.12 -8.30 8.25
C HIS A 38 4.93 -8.25 9.77
N THR A 39 4.37 -9.30 10.36
CA THR A 39 4.14 -9.38 11.82
C THR A 39 5.42 -9.60 12.63
N THR A 40 6.56 -9.80 11.96
CA THR A 40 7.88 -9.89 12.56
C THR A 40 8.71 -8.69 12.10
N ALA A 41 9.37 -8.02 13.04
CA ALA A 41 10.24 -6.89 12.72
C ALA A 41 11.42 -7.31 11.84
N TYR A 42 11.71 -6.52 10.81
CA TYR A 42 12.81 -6.73 9.88
C TYR A 42 13.61 -5.42 9.71
N ARG A 43 14.84 -5.52 9.19
CA ARG A 43 15.58 -4.32 8.76
C ARG A 43 15.23 -4.02 7.30
N ASP A 44 14.75 -2.83 7.04
CA ASP A 44 14.45 -2.38 5.68
C ASP A 44 15.72 -2.11 4.86
N GLY A 45 15.56 -1.70 3.60
CA GLY A 45 16.67 -1.36 2.70
C GLY A 45 17.54 -0.19 3.17
N SER A 46 17.08 0.58 4.16
CA SER A 46 17.79 1.70 4.79
C SER A 46 18.41 1.32 6.14
N GLY A 47 18.23 0.07 6.60
CA GLY A 47 18.74 -0.44 7.86
C GLY A 47 17.90 -0.06 9.09
N ILE A 48 16.70 0.48 8.91
CA ILE A 48 15.78 0.84 9.99
C ILE A 48 14.94 -0.39 10.36
N TRP A 49 14.66 -0.55 11.65
CA TRP A 49 13.74 -1.59 12.12
C TRP A 49 12.30 -1.22 11.75
N THR A 50 11.68 -2.08 10.95
CA THR A 50 10.35 -1.88 10.38
C THR A 50 9.48 -3.11 10.66
N ILE A 51 8.20 -2.90 10.97
CA ILE A 51 7.21 -3.95 11.25
C ILE A 51 5.86 -3.59 10.62
N CYS A 52 4.97 -4.56 10.52
CA CYS A 52 3.63 -4.45 9.95
C CYS A 52 3.69 -3.95 8.50
N ARG A 53 3.21 -2.73 8.27
CA ARG A 53 3.07 -2.06 6.97
C ARG A 53 3.90 -0.79 7.01
N GLY A 54 5.22 -0.94 7.09
CA GLY A 54 6.13 0.20 7.13
C GLY A 54 6.25 0.93 8.47
N ALA A 55 5.76 0.37 9.58
CA ALA A 55 5.86 1.01 10.90
C ALA A 55 7.29 0.93 11.45
N THR A 56 7.90 2.08 11.76
CA THR A 56 9.27 2.18 12.27
C THR A 56 9.36 2.53 13.76
N MET A 57 8.25 3.01 14.33
CA MET A 57 8.06 3.25 15.76
C MET A 57 6.62 2.85 16.11
N VAL A 58 6.43 2.28 17.30
CA VAL A 58 5.12 1.85 17.83
C VAL A 58 4.85 2.49 19.18
#